data_AF-A0A7Y3L2W7-F1
#
_entry.id   AF-A0A7Y3L2W7-F1
#
_cell.length_a   1.000
_cell.length_b   1.000
_cell.length_c   1.000
_cell.angle_alpha   90.00
_cell.angle_beta   90.00
_cell.angle_gamma   90.00
#
_symmetry.space_group_name_H-M   'P 1'
#
loop_
_entity.id
_entity.type
_entity.pdbx_description
1 polymer ?
#
loop_
_entity_poly.entity_id
_entity_poly.type
_entity_poly.pdbx_seq_one_letter_code
_entity_poly.pdbx_strand_id
1 'polypeptide(L)'
;MAEGKIKKVSIVVSKGSLEGVYPGLIMANGARMEGIEANLFFTFFGLDAVVKNRIGKIRVATVGNPAMYFPPKNGIRIPSILGMLPGMSAFATWYFGKTMDKLDIPPIPEFVEMAHDAGVKFYACKATVDMFKYEAKDFIPQLESVITVGDFYEKAAGGEIIFT
;
A
#
# COMPACT_ATOMS: atom_id res chain seq x y z
N MET A 1 34.30 -4.04 -3.22
CA MET A 1 32.95 -3.80 -2.64
C MET A 1 32.16 -3.05 -3.69
N ALA A 2 31.04 -3.59 -4.19
CA ALA A 2 30.38 -3.06 -5.38
C ALA A 2 29.71 -1.69 -5.09
N GLU A 3 30.27 -0.61 -5.66
CA GLU A 3 29.62 0.68 -5.81
C GLU A 3 28.36 0.53 -6.69
N GLY A 4 27.23 1.08 -6.27
CA GLY A 4 25.99 1.14 -7.08
C GLY A 4 24.82 0.24 -6.66
N LYS A 5 24.89 -0.53 -5.56
CA LYS A 5 23.70 -1.24 -5.04
C LYS A 5 22.84 -0.33 -4.16
N ILE A 6 21.53 -0.32 -4.41
CA ILE A 6 20.53 0.32 -3.54
C ILE A 6 20.62 -0.32 -2.15
N LYS A 7 20.79 0.50 -1.11
CA LYS A 7 20.89 0.04 0.29
C LYS A 7 19.63 0.28 1.10
N LYS A 8 18.83 1.26 0.68
CA LYS A 8 17.60 1.67 1.33
C LYS A 8 16.58 2.13 0.30
N VAL A 9 15.32 1.77 0.52
CA VAL A 9 14.16 2.30 -0.21
C VAL A 9 13.15 2.86 0.79
N SER A 10 12.54 3.99 0.44
CA SER A 10 11.45 4.59 1.20
C SER A 10 10.28 4.84 0.27
N ILE A 11 9.18 4.15 0.50
CA ILE A 11 8.05 4.10 -0.41
C ILE A 11 6.88 4.87 0.18
N VAL A 12 6.37 5.85 -0.56
CA VAL A 12 5.20 6.64 -0.19
C VAL A 12 3.95 6.00 -0.76
N VAL A 13 3.05 5.56 0.10
CA VAL A 13 1.77 4.96 -0.26
C VAL A 13 0.67 6.00 -0.10
N SER A 14 0.18 6.53 -1.22
CA SER A 14 -0.78 7.64 -1.24
C SER A 14 -2.22 7.21 -1.56
N LYS A 15 -2.37 6.07 -2.25
CA LYS A 15 -3.65 5.55 -2.74
C LYS A 15 -4.22 4.50 -1.78
N GLY A 16 -5.52 4.61 -1.49
CA GLY A 16 -6.25 3.70 -0.62
C GLY A 16 -6.97 2.55 -1.33
N SER A 17 -6.70 2.33 -2.62
CA SER A 17 -7.24 1.20 -3.36
C SER A 17 -6.31 -0.01 -3.30
N LEU A 18 -6.86 -1.20 -3.56
CA LEU A 18 -6.13 -2.46 -3.48
C LEU A 18 -4.87 -2.43 -4.35
N GLU A 19 -5.02 -2.04 -5.62
CA GLU A 19 -3.92 -1.89 -6.57
C GLU A 19 -2.98 -0.71 -6.28
N GLY A 20 -3.36 0.21 -5.38
CA GLY A 20 -2.50 1.30 -4.90
C GLY A 20 -1.63 0.91 -3.71
N VAL A 21 -2.13 0.03 -2.83
CA VAL A 21 -1.42 -0.40 -1.61
C VAL A 21 -0.46 -1.55 -1.87
N TYR A 22 -0.88 -2.57 -2.65
CA TYR A 22 -0.06 -3.76 -2.90
C TYR A 22 1.32 -3.47 -3.52
N PRO A 23 1.48 -2.55 -4.50
CA PRO A 23 2.80 -2.24 -5.04
C PRO A 23 3.79 -1.81 -3.97
N GLY A 24 3.35 -1.00 -2.99
CA GLY A 24 4.20 -0.56 -1.89
C GLY A 24 4.62 -1.70 -0.97
N LEU A 25 3.68 -2.58 -0.60
CA LEU A 25 3.96 -3.75 0.24
C LEU A 25 4.89 -4.76 -0.44
N ILE A 26 4.63 -5.06 -1.72
CA ILE A 26 5.45 -5.99 -2.52
C ILE A 26 6.87 -5.45 -2.66
N MET A 27 7.03 -4.17 -3.01
CA MET A 27 8.35 -3.55 -3.16
C MET A 27 9.11 -3.50 -1.84
N ALA A 28 8.45 -3.14 -0.73
CA ALA A 28 9.09 -3.09 0.57
C ALA A 28 9.53 -4.47 1.07
N ASN A 29 8.66 -5.48 0.94
CA ASN A 29 8.99 -6.84 1.34
C ASN A 29 10.11 -7.43 0.47
N GLY A 30 10.03 -7.25 -0.86
CA GLY A 30 11.10 -7.65 -1.77
C GLY A 30 12.45 -6.98 -1.46
N ALA A 31 12.43 -5.69 -1.10
CA ALA A 31 13.63 -5.00 -0.64
C ALA A 31 14.24 -5.67 0.61
N ARG A 32 13.43 -6.03 1.61
CA ARG A 32 13.92 -6.74 2.79
C ARG A 32 14.54 -8.10 2.45
N MET A 33 13.95 -8.84 1.51
CA MET A 33 14.49 -10.12 1.04
C MET A 33 15.86 -9.99 0.37
N GLU A 34 16.12 -8.84 -0.28
CA GLU A 34 17.42 -8.51 -0.89
C GLU A 34 18.41 -7.86 0.10
N GLY A 35 18.07 -7.80 1.39
CA GLY A 35 18.90 -7.15 2.41
C GLY A 35 18.91 -5.62 2.35
N ILE A 36 17.97 -5.02 1.63
CA ILE A 36 17.78 -3.57 1.50
C ILE A 36 16.90 -3.09 2.66
N GLU A 37 17.23 -1.97 3.29
CA GLU A 37 16.37 -1.32 4.28
C GLU A 37 15.10 -0.77 3.61
N ALA A 38 13.94 -0.94 4.24
CA ALA A 38 12.68 -0.53 3.66
C ALA A 38 11.81 0.26 4.65
N ASN A 39 11.36 1.44 4.21
CA ASN A 39 10.36 2.24 4.91
C ASN A 39 9.10 2.36 4.05
N LEU A 40 7.91 2.26 4.66
CA LEU A 40 6.65 2.70 4.05
C LEU A 40 6.12 3.93 4.79
N PHE A 41 5.75 4.95 4.02
CA PHE A 41 5.12 6.16 4.52
C PHE A 41 3.71 6.28 3.95
N PHE A 42 2.71 6.09 4.81
CA PHE A 42 1.31 6.11 4.44
C PHE A 42 0.75 7.53 4.60
N THR A 43 0.22 8.07 3.50
CA THR A 43 -0.30 9.44 3.42
C THR A 43 -1.62 9.47 2.66
N PHE A 44 -2.42 10.53 2.85
CA PHE A 44 -3.76 10.64 2.28
C PHE A 44 -4.58 9.34 2.43
N PHE A 45 -5.12 8.81 1.34
CA PHE A 45 -5.97 7.63 1.35
C PHE A 45 -5.20 6.33 1.58
N GLY A 46 -3.88 6.33 1.35
CA GLY A 46 -3.02 5.19 1.68
C GLY A 46 -2.97 4.89 3.18
N LEU A 47 -3.35 5.85 4.03
CA LEU A 47 -3.47 5.66 5.48
C LEU A 47 -4.45 4.53 5.86
N ASP A 48 -5.44 4.22 5.00
CA ASP A 48 -6.38 3.12 5.23
C ASP A 48 -5.67 1.76 5.38
N ALA A 49 -4.46 1.60 4.81
CA ALA A 49 -3.63 0.40 4.93
C ALA A 49 -3.03 0.18 6.32
N VAL A 50 -3.10 1.17 7.22
CA VAL A 50 -2.60 1.07 8.60
C VAL A 50 -3.64 1.40 9.66
N VAL A 51 -4.90 1.63 9.27
CA VAL A 51 -6.03 1.89 10.19
C VAL A 51 -6.79 0.59 10.47
N LYS A 52 -6.91 0.21 11.74
CA LYS A 52 -7.49 -1.08 12.20
C LYS A 52 -8.84 -1.41 11.57
N ASN A 53 -9.74 -0.43 11.51
CA ASN A 53 -11.11 -0.64 11.04
C ASN A 53 -11.27 -0.59 9.51
N ARG A 54 -10.18 -0.30 8.77
CA ARG A 54 -10.18 -0.10 7.31
C ARG A 54 -9.23 -1.03 6.56
N ILE A 55 -8.12 -1.46 7.16
CA ILE A 55 -7.09 -2.29 6.52
C ILE A 55 -7.66 -3.56 5.86
N GLY A 56 -8.63 -4.22 6.49
CA GLY A 56 -9.31 -5.40 5.93
C GLY A 56 -10.46 -5.10 4.95
N LYS A 57 -10.70 -3.84 4.60
CA LYS A 57 -11.84 -3.38 3.78
C LYS A 57 -11.42 -2.62 2.52
N ILE A 58 -10.13 -2.55 2.25
CA ILE A 58 -9.59 -1.93 1.03
C ILE A 58 -10.08 -2.71 -0.19
N ARG A 59 -10.53 -1.99 -1.22
CA ARG A 59 -11.13 -2.56 -2.42
C ARG A 59 -10.44 -2.07 -3.68
N VAL A 60 -10.64 -2.81 -4.76
CA VAL A 60 -10.26 -2.38 -6.11
C VAL A 60 -11.07 -1.14 -6.48
N ALA A 61 -10.39 -0.11 -7.00
CA ALA A 61 -11.07 1.07 -7.53
C ALA A 61 -11.70 0.74 -8.88
N THR A 62 -13.03 0.61 -8.92
CA THR A 62 -13.78 0.36 -10.17
C THR A 62 -14.20 1.62 -10.90
N VAL A 63 -14.18 2.76 -10.21
CA VAL A 63 -14.45 4.09 -10.77
C VAL A 63 -13.19 4.92 -10.63
N GLY A 64 -12.88 5.73 -11.64
CA GLY A 64 -11.65 6.54 -11.66
C GLY A 64 -10.38 5.75 -12.00
N ASN A 65 -10.48 4.45 -12.29
CA ASN A 65 -9.38 3.62 -12.77
C ASN A 65 -9.49 3.38 -14.29
N PRO A 66 -8.88 4.24 -15.13
CA PRO A 66 -8.90 4.07 -16.58
C PRO A 66 -8.16 2.82 -17.07
N ALA A 67 -7.28 2.25 -16.25
CA ALA A 67 -6.51 1.05 -16.56
C ALA A 67 -7.24 -0.26 -16.23
N MET A 68 -8.51 -0.19 -15.80
CA MET A 68 -9.29 -1.39 -15.51
C MET A 68 -9.78 -2.07 -16.80
N TYR A 69 -9.21 -3.23 -17.10
CA TYR A 69 -9.64 -4.12 -18.18
C TYR A 69 -10.26 -5.39 -17.59
N PHE A 70 -11.25 -5.96 -18.30
CA PHE A 70 -11.85 -7.24 -17.92
C PHE A 70 -12.05 -8.16 -19.14
N PRO A 71 -11.50 -9.40 -19.12
CA PRO A 71 -10.47 -9.87 -18.19
C PRO A 71 -9.19 -9.00 -18.24
N PRO A 72 -8.31 -9.03 -17.22
CA PRO A 72 -7.14 -8.14 -17.18
C PRO A 72 -6.20 -8.26 -18.39
N LYS A 73 -6.07 -9.47 -18.94
CA LYS A 73 -5.27 -9.76 -20.15
C LYS A 73 -6.19 -9.93 -21.34
N ASN A 74 -5.93 -9.19 -22.42
CA ASN A 74 -6.68 -9.23 -23.69
C ASN A 74 -8.19 -8.96 -23.55
N GLY A 75 -8.63 -8.32 -22.46
CA GLY A 75 -10.03 -7.96 -22.26
C GLY A 75 -10.38 -6.59 -22.83
N ILE A 76 -11.61 -6.18 -22.53
CA ILE A 76 -12.10 -4.84 -22.87
C ILE A 76 -11.92 -3.90 -21.69
N ARG A 77 -11.63 -2.63 -21.98
CA ARG A 77 -11.58 -1.59 -20.97
C ARG A 77 -12.98 -1.42 -20.37
N ILE A 78 -13.07 -1.46 -19.04
CA ILE A 78 -14.34 -1.25 -18.34
C ILE A 78 -14.69 0.24 -18.42
N PRO A 79 -15.81 0.62 -19.04
CA PRO A 79 -16.27 2.01 -19.02
C PRO A 79 -16.55 2.44 -17.58
N SER A 80 -16.15 3.65 -17.20
CA SER A 80 -16.30 4.11 -15.80
C SER A 80 -17.76 4.12 -15.31
N ILE A 81 -18.72 4.30 -16.22
CA ILE A 81 -20.15 4.20 -15.91
C ILE A 81 -20.55 2.80 -15.43
N LEU A 82 -19.91 1.75 -15.96
CA LEU A 82 -20.14 0.38 -15.52
C LEU A 82 -19.56 0.16 -14.12
N GLY A 83 -18.43 0.80 -13.81
CA GLY A 83 -17.80 0.76 -12.48
C GLY A 83 -18.65 1.35 -11.35
N MET A 84 -19.63 2.20 -11.67
CA MET A 84 -20.57 2.80 -10.71
C MET A 84 -21.71 1.86 -10.31
N LEU A 85 -21.92 0.74 -11.00
CA LEU A 85 -22.99 -0.20 -10.66
C LEU A 85 -22.79 -0.73 -9.22
N PRO A 86 -23.85 -0.79 -8.39
CA PRO A 86 -23.76 -1.33 -7.05
C PRO A 86 -23.17 -2.74 -7.05
N GLY A 87 -22.17 -2.98 -6.19
CA GLY A 87 -21.51 -4.28 -6.07
C GLY A 87 -20.32 -4.51 -7.00
N MET A 88 -20.08 -3.68 -8.02
CA MET A 88 -18.95 -3.87 -8.95
C MET A 88 -17.58 -3.85 -8.25
N SER A 89 -17.38 -2.95 -7.29
CA SER A 89 -16.14 -2.92 -6.50
C SER A 89 -15.96 -4.17 -5.65
N ALA A 90 -17.04 -4.74 -5.10
CA ALA A 90 -16.96 -6.00 -4.35
C ALA A 90 -16.66 -7.19 -5.28
N PHE A 91 -17.31 -7.25 -6.46
CA PHE A 91 -17.04 -8.27 -7.48
C PHE A 91 -15.59 -8.21 -7.97
N ALA A 92 -15.11 -7.01 -8.33
CA ALA A 92 -13.73 -6.81 -8.77
C ALA A 92 -12.74 -7.19 -7.67
N THR A 93 -12.99 -6.79 -6.43
CA THR A 93 -12.13 -7.14 -5.28
C THR A 93 -12.12 -8.64 -5.04
N TRP A 94 -13.27 -9.32 -5.13
CA TRP A 94 -13.35 -10.78 -5.01
C TRP A 94 -12.60 -11.49 -6.14
N TYR A 95 -12.78 -11.04 -7.38
CA TYR A 95 -12.09 -11.62 -8.54
C TYR A 95 -10.57 -11.44 -8.45
N PHE A 96 -10.12 -10.25 -8.07
CA PHE A 96 -8.70 -9.98 -7.82
C PHE A 96 -8.19 -10.82 -6.66
N GLY A 97 -8.89 -10.85 -5.52
CA GLY A 97 -8.53 -11.68 -4.36
C GLY A 97 -8.36 -13.15 -4.74
N LYS A 98 -9.30 -13.73 -5.49
CA LYS A 98 -9.18 -15.11 -6.01
C LYS A 98 -7.97 -15.34 -6.91
N THR A 99 -7.53 -14.32 -7.63
CA THR A 99 -6.32 -14.40 -8.48
C THR A 99 -5.06 -14.30 -7.63
N MET A 100 -5.08 -13.45 -6.60
CA MET A 100 -3.99 -13.27 -5.64
C MET A 100 -3.78 -14.51 -4.78
N ASP A 101 -4.86 -15.13 -4.29
CA ASP A 101 -4.83 -16.39 -3.54
C ASP A 101 -4.14 -17.51 -4.33
N LYS A 102 -4.36 -17.58 -5.66
CA LYS A 102 -3.71 -18.57 -6.54
C LYS A 102 -2.21 -18.33 -6.75
N LEU A 103 -1.74 -17.12 -6.48
CA LEU A 103 -0.35 -16.72 -6.57
C LEU A 103 0.30 -16.67 -5.18
N ASP A 104 -0.37 -17.20 -4.15
CA ASP A 104 0.05 -17.18 -2.76
C ASP A 104 0.39 -15.76 -2.24
N ILE A 105 -0.33 -14.74 -2.75
CA ILE A 105 -0.17 -13.37 -2.26
C ILE A 105 -1.15 -13.15 -1.10
N PRO A 106 -0.66 -12.84 0.12
CA PRO A 106 -1.52 -12.71 1.28
C PRO A 106 -2.38 -11.43 1.22
N PRO A 107 -3.54 -11.41 1.90
CA PRO A 107 -4.35 -10.21 2.07
C PRO A 107 -3.57 -9.11 2.81
N ILE A 108 -3.93 -7.84 2.58
CA ILE A 108 -3.21 -6.67 3.12
C ILE A 108 -2.89 -6.77 4.62
N PRO A 109 -3.83 -7.12 5.54
CA PRO A 109 -3.50 -7.21 6.96
C PRO A 109 -2.36 -8.21 7.26
N GLU A 110 -2.41 -9.39 6.64
CA GLU A 110 -1.40 -10.44 6.80
C GLU A 110 -0.08 -10.04 6.13
N PHE A 111 -0.14 -9.39 4.96
CA PHE A 111 1.05 -8.90 4.28
C PHE A 111 1.74 -7.81 5.12
N VAL A 112 0.98 -6.90 5.71
CA VAL A 112 1.52 -5.86 6.59
C VAL A 112 2.22 -6.49 7.81
N GLU A 113 1.63 -7.50 8.43
CA GLU A 113 2.26 -8.29 9.49
C GLU A 113 3.58 -8.93 9.02
N MET A 114 3.53 -9.68 7.92
CA MET A 114 4.70 -10.34 7.34
C MET A 114 5.82 -9.36 6.99
N ALA A 115 5.49 -8.22 6.37
CA ALA A 115 6.45 -7.21 5.98
C ALA A 115 7.07 -6.50 7.20
N HIS A 116 6.27 -6.23 8.24
CA HIS A 116 6.79 -5.72 9.51
C HIS A 116 7.78 -6.71 10.15
N ASP A 117 7.44 -7.99 10.18
CA ASP A 117 8.29 -9.04 10.75
C ASP A 117 9.58 -9.25 9.95
N ALA A 118 9.54 -9.03 8.63
CA ALA A 118 10.73 -8.95 7.78
C ALA A 118 11.59 -7.69 8.02
N GLY A 119 11.13 -6.76 8.86
CA GLY A 119 11.83 -5.54 9.25
C GLY A 119 11.52 -4.31 8.40
N VAL A 120 10.42 -4.30 7.63
CA VAL A 120 9.91 -3.07 7.02
C VAL A 120 9.40 -2.13 8.12
N LYS A 121 9.75 -0.84 8.02
CA LYS A 121 9.29 0.18 8.97
C LYS A 121 8.09 0.95 8.42
N PHE A 122 7.01 1.02 9.19
CA PHE A 122 5.76 1.68 8.77
C PHE A 122 5.55 3.00 9.50
N TYR A 123 5.25 4.06 8.74
CA TYR A 123 5.05 5.39 9.27
C TYR A 123 3.78 6.04 8.70
N ALA A 124 3.09 6.81 9.53
CA ALA A 124 1.91 7.56 9.12
C ALA A 124 2.21 9.06 9.00
N CYS A 125 1.71 9.70 7.94
CA CYS A 125 1.87 11.12 7.70
C CYS A 125 1.10 11.97 8.70
N LYS A 126 1.80 12.74 9.55
CA LYS A 126 1.20 13.59 10.59
C LYS A 126 0.12 14.53 10.05
N ALA A 127 0.37 15.22 8.94
CA ALA A 127 -0.61 16.12 8.34
C ALA A 127 -1.90 15.39 7.92
N THR A 128 -1.79 14.17 7.41
CA THR A 128 -2.98 13.36 7.04
C THR A 128 -3.72 12.87 8.27
N VAL A 129 -2.98 12.39 9.29
CA VAL A 129 -3.55 11.96 10.57
C VAL A 129 -4.36 13.09 11.20
N ASP A 130 -3.81 14.30 11.22
CA ASP A 130 -4.50 15.48 11.77
C ASP A 130 -5.70 15.90 10.91
N MET A 131 -5.55 15.90 9.59
CA MET A 131 -6.62 16.25 8.64
C MET A 131 -7.83 15.31 8.76
N PHE A 132 -7.58 14.00 8.92
CA PHE A 132 -8.61 12.98 9.03
C PHE A 132 -9.04 12.71 10.47
N LYS A 133 -8.42 13.40 11.44
CA LYS A 133 -8.71 13.33 12.89
C LYS A 133 -8.55 11.91 13.45
N TYR A 134 -7.48 11.23 13.05
CA TYR A 134 -7.10 9.93 13.63
C TYR A 134 -6.25 10.12 14.89
N GLU A 135 -6.35 9.14 15.79
CA GLU A 135 -5.54 9.04 17.01
C GLU A 135 -4.64 7.80 16.95
N ALA A 136 -3.60 7.77 17.80
CA ALA A 136 -2.65 6.64 17.85
C ALA A 136 -3.33 5.27 18.03
N LYS A 137 -4.46 5.23 18.76
CA LYS A 137 -5.23 4.00 19.03
C LYS A 137 -5.89 3.41 17.78
N ASP A 138 -6.14 4.22 16.75
CA ASP A 138 -6.85 3.80 15.54
C ASP A 138 -5.95 2.99 14.59
N PHE A 139 -4.63 3.08 14.79
CA PHE A 139 -3.64 2.41 13.97
C PHE A 139 -3.35 0.99 14.44
N ILE A 140 -2.93 0.15 13.50
CA ILE A 140 -2.45 -1.20 13.75
C ILE A 140 -1.18 -1.18 14.63
N PRO A 141 -0.89 -2.25 15.40
CA PRO A 141 0.28 -2.29 16.26
C PRO A 141 1.62 -2.24 15.51
N GLN A 142 1.65 -2.61 14.23
CA GLN A 142 2.85 -2.60 13.38
C GLN A 142 3.25 -1.18 12.93
N LEU A 143 2.42 -0.16 13.19
CA LEU A 143 2.79 1.21 12.88
C LEU A 143 3.83 1.72 13.90
N GLU A 144 5.00 2.11 13.42
CA GLU A 144 6.11 2.56 14.27
C GLU A 144 5.80 3.91 14.92
N SER A 145 5.40 4.89 14.10
CA SER A 145 5.05 6.22 14.58
C SER A 145 4.32 7.07 13.54
N VAL A 146 3.61 8.08 14.02
CA VAL A 146 3.13 9.19 13.19
C VAL A 146 4.26 10.23 13.09
N ILE A 147 4.66 10.58 11.87
CA ILE A 147 5.84 11.43 11.62
C ILE A 147 5.53 12.56 10.65
N THR A 148 6.33 13.62 10.71
CA THR A 148 6.26 14.72 9.75
C THR A 148 6.97 14.37 8.44
N VAL A 149 6.80 15.21 7.42
CA VAL A 149 7.54 15.07 6.15
C VAL A 149 9.05 15.26 6.35
N GLY A 150 9.46 16.12 7.30
CA GLY A 150 10.88 16.30 7.64
C GLY A 150 11.49 15.00 8.17
N ASP A 151 10.84 14.39 9.17
CA ASP A 151 11.27 13.09 9.73
C ASP A 151 11.30 11.99 8.67
N PHE A 152 10.38 12.01 7.71
CA PHE A 152 10.38 11.06 6.59
C PHE A 152 11.65 11.22 5.73
N TYR A 153 12.02 12.45 5.36
CA TYR A 153 13.25 12.68 4.60
C TYR A 153 14.50 12.26 5.36
N GLU A 154 14.56 12.48 6.67
CA GLU A 154 15.67 12.00 7.51
C GLU A 154 15.76 10.47 7.50
N LYS A 155 14.63 9.77 7.64
CA LYS A 155 14.57 8.31 7.58
C LYS A 155 14.94 7.77 6.20
N ALA A 156 14.52 8.47 5.14
CA ALA A 156 14.79 8.11 3.76
C ALA A 156 16.21 8.46 3.29
N ALA A 157 16.94 9.29 4.04
CA ALA A 157 18.27 9.76 3.67
C ALA A 157 19.23 8.60 3.36
N GLY A 158 20.02 8.78 2.30
CA GLY A 158 20.96 7.77 1.78
C GLY A 158 20.32 6.61 1.02
N GLY A 159 19.02 6.70 0.70
CA GLY A 159 18.29 5.72 -0.10
C GLY A 159 17.46 6.34 -1.21
N GLU A 160 16.69 5.50 -1.90
CA GLU A 160 15.79 5.89 -2.98
C GLU A 160 14.37 6.13 -2.45
N ILE A 161 13.71 7.18 -2.93
CA ILE A 161 12.32 7.48 -2.59
C ILE A 161 11.42 7.12 -3.78
N ILE A 162 10.41 6.27 -3.53
CA ILE A 162 9.45 5.80 -4.54
C ILE A 162 8.06 6.29 -4.13
N PHE A 163 7.24 6.73 -5.07
CA PHE A 163 5.89 7.21 -4.80
C PHE A 163 4.87 6.36 -5.57
N THR A 164 3.86 5.85 -4.87
CA THR A 164 2.82 4.95 -5.42
C THR A 164 1.41 5.52 -5.26
#